data_AF-A0A2T4VNW9-F1
#
_entry.id   AF-A0A2T4VNW9-F1
#
_cell.length_a   1.000
_cell.length_b   1.000
_cell.length_c   1.000
_cell.angle_alpha   90.00
_cell.angle_beta   90.00
_cell.angle_gamma   90.00
#
_symmetry.space_group_name_H-M   'P 1'
#
loop_
_entity.id
_entity.type
_entity.pdbx_description
1 polymer ?
#
loop_
_entity_poly.entity_id
_entity_poly.type
_entity_poly.pdbx_seq_one_letter_code
_entity_poly.pdbx_strand_id
1 'polypeptide(L)'
;MGNEPHDKARPEHRPTGDSQELTGQEEASGLPLTFYEHLMAASVDEKLVLAREAARHPGFDEEDAFEVASRVEQALEDSGRYAEFEGLLDAWKELAPRVHDAEPAVRTWRVELALRLPGRDLKGALVSLARHTGDAALVSRLAEWCLFRGRLEEARAGLLEAWPRVREDESLAEWTRMDYVTRAVLTCMDAELRDSPDLSLDQLNEQLSVFARAVPHWVGLGLGLRTGREPWPRRTGKEVLDLPPEEFFDEQRALVLAFEPELRMRQGWPWGRTQLLFPELFRLLPGPFGHHGKVQRAMHLLLPVLSDLEHWVRGMAEERALHPHAHAATALALRPWGEFLHGRGLVDASELAEWWEQAWQLLSALPEQFAASGDPLLVEEVHRLLRGGWPHG
;
A
#
# COMPACT_ATOMS: atom_id res chain seq x y z
N MET A 1 54.92 19.04 -36.38
CA MET A 1 55.88 18.88 -37.49
C MET A 1 55.70 17.47 -38.00
N GLY A 2 55.28 17.16 -39.21
CA GLY A 2 54.90 17.92 -40.40
C GLY A 2 54.47 16.90 -41.47
N ASN A 3 53.54 17.33 -42.32
CA ASN A 3 53.30 16.94 -43.72
C ASN A 3 52.88 15.50 -44.10
N GLU A 4 51.64 15.44 -44.60
CA GLU A 4 51.08 14.58 -45.68
C GLU A 4 51.90 14.69 -47.01
N PRO A 5 51.53 14.18 -48.23
CA PRO A 5 50.30 13.50 -48.69
C PRO A 5 50.50 12.40 -49.78
N HIS A 6 49.39 11.82 -50.29
CA HIS A 6 49.05 11.55 -51.72
C HIS A 6 48.04 10.36 -51.81
N ASP A 7 47.13 10.20 -52.77
CA ASP A 7 46.38 11.01 -53.75
C ASP A 7 45.58 10.00 -54.60
N LYS A 8 44.35 10.34 -55.02
CA LYS A 8 43.56 9.81 -56.17
C LYS A 8 43.12 8.32 -56.19
N ALA A 9 41.97 7.91 -56.71
CA ALA A 9 41.06 8.49 -57.72
C ALA A 9 39.62 7.94 -57.60
N ARG A 10 38.64 8.72 -58.09
CA ARG A 10 37.28 8.30 -58.48
C ARG A 10 37.28 7.54 -59.82
N PRO A 11 36.17 6.86 -60.17
CA PRO A 11 35.38 7.35 -61.30
C PRO A 11 33.85 7.32 -61.10
N GLU A 12 33.16 7.98 -62.03
CA GLU A 12 31.75 8.41 -62.05
C GLU A 12 30.77 7.42 -62.74
N HIS A 13 29.47 7.60 -62.40
CA HIS A 13 28.22 7.45 -63.19
C HIS A 13 27.77 6.13 -63.89
N ARG A 14 26.72 5.49 -63.29
CA ARG A 14 25.30 5.19 -63.73
C ARG A 14 24.97 4.81 -65.20
N PRO A 15 23.79 4.18 -65.54
CA PRO A 15 22.59 3.77 -64.76
C PRO A 15 21.94 2.39 -65.18
N THR A 16 20.69 2.15 -64.76
CA THR A 16 19.68 1.09 -65.13
C THR A 16 19.88 -0.28 -64.47
N GLY A 17 18.90 -0.97 -63.89
CA GLY A 17 17.46 -0.79 -63.71
C GLY A 17 16.95 -2.00 -62.90
N ASP A 18 15.64 -2.02 -62.63
CA ASP A 18 14.84 -3.14 -62.08
C ASP A 18 14.81 -3.34 -60.57
N SER A 19 13.91 -2.56 -59.95
CA SER A 19 12.71 -3.06 -59.27
C SER A 19 12.77 -4.48 -58.70
N GLN A 20 13.04 -4.57 -57.40
CA GLN A 20 12.27 -5.44 -56.52
C GLN A 20 11.80 -4.62 -55.32
N GLU A 21 10.54 -4.21 -55.41
CA GLU A 21 9.71 -3.87 -54.27
C GLU A 21 9.72 -5.06 -53.31
N LEU A 22 10.61 -5.02 -52.31
CA LEU A 22 10.42 -5.73 -51.07
C LEU A 22 9.44 -4.89 -50.25
N THR A 23 8.16 -5.05 -50.54
CA THR A 23 7.08 -4.74 -49.60
C THR A 23 7.22 -5.68 -48.41
N GLY A 24 8.15 -5.35 -47.52
CA GLY A 24 8.01 -5.69 -46.12
C GLY A 24 6.78 -4.95 -45.64
N GLN A 25 5.63 -5.63 -45.64
CA GLN A 25 4.58 -5.29 -44.69
C GLN A 25 5.23 -5.41 -43.31
N GLU A 26 5.64 -4.28 -42.74
CA GLU A 26 5.58 -4.10 -41.31
C GLU A 26 4.13 -4.48 -40.95
N GLU A 27 3.93 -5.67 -40.38
CA GLU A 27 2.69 -5.99 -39.70
C GLU A 27 2.50 -4.86 -38.70
N ALA A 28 1.51 -4.01 -38.93
CA ALA A 28 1.22 -2.91 -38.03
C ALA A 28 0.97 -3.52 -36.64
N SER A 29 1.90 -3.27 -35.72
CA SER A 29 1.71 -3.58 -34.29
C SER A 29 0.58 -2.69 -33.79
N GLY A 30 -0.32 -3.26 -33.01
CA GLY A 30 -1.39 -2.52 -32.37
C GLY A 30 -2.74 -2.58 -33.09
N LEU A 31 -3.79 -2.21 -32.36
CA LEU A 31 -5.13 -2.00 -32.89
C LEU A 31 -5.21 -0.66 -33.68
N PRO A 32 -6.04 -0.57 -34.73
CA PRO A 32 -6.19 0.66 -35.48
C PRO A 32 -6.82 1.77 -34.62
N LEU A 33 -6.45 3.04 -34.83
CA LEU A 33 -7.00 4.19 -34.09
C LEU A 33 -8.55 4.25 -34.09
N THR A 34 -9.18 3.82 -35.18
CA THR A 34 -10.64 3.76 -35.30
C THR A 34 -11.27 2.80 -34.29
N PHE A 35 -10.55 1.76 -33.84
CA PHE A 35 -10.99 0.88 -32.74
C PHE A 35 -11.11 1.67 -31.44
N TYR A 36 -10.12 2.49 -31.10
CA TYR A 36 -10.11 3.28 -29.87
C TYR A 36 -11.19 4.37 -29.88
N GLU A 37 -11.42 5.02 -31.01
CA GLU A 37 -12.52 5.97 -31.18
C GLU A 37 -13.88 5.32 -30.92
N HIS A 38 -14.10 4.13 -31.48
CA HIS A 38 -15.31 3.35 -31.23
C HIS A 38 -15.41 2.89 -29.78
N LEU A 39 -14.32 2.37 -29.21
CA LEU A 39 -14.25 1.95 -27.81
C LEU A 39 -14.63 3.11 -26.89
N MET A 40 -14.12 4.32 -27.12
CA MET A 40 -14.41 5.49 -26.28
C MET A 40 -15.89 5.90 -26.33
N ALA A 41 -16.51 5.89 -27.52
CA ALA A 41 -17.91 6.27 -27.72
C ALA A 41 -18.91 5.18 -27.29
N ALA A 42 -18.46 3.93 -27.16
CA ALA A 42 -19.31 2.78 -26.85
C ALA A 42 -19.91 2.80 -25.43
N SER A 43 -21.09 2.21 -25.28
CA SER A 43 -21.70 1.88 -23.98
C SER A 43 -20.89 0.81 -23.23
N VAL A 44 -21.13 0.63 -21.93
CA VAL A 44 -20.40 -0.36 -21.10
C VAL A 44 -20.47 -1.78 -21.68
N ASP A 45 -21.65 -2.21 -22.13
CA ASP A 45 -21.84 -3.54 -22.73
C ASP A 45 -21.09 -3.68 -24.05
N GLU A 46 -21.12 -2.64 -24.89
CA GLU A 46 -20.38 -2.62 -26.16
C GLU A 46 -18.86 -2.59 -25.92
N LYS A 47 -18.36 -1.86 -24.90
CA LYS A 47 -16.94 -1.88 -24.52
C LYS A 47 -16.48 -3.30 -24.14
N LEU A 48 -17.29 -4.04 -23.38
CA LEU A 48 -16.99 -5.44 -23.05
C LEU A 48 -16.92 -6.34 -24.28
N VAL A 49 -17.81 -6.14 -25.26
CA VAL A 49 -17.79 -6.89 -26.52
C VAL A 49 -16.53 -6.53 -27.32
N LEU A 50 -16.28 -5.24 -27.54
CA LEU A 50 -15.11 -4.75 -28.27
C LEU A 50 -13.80 -5.23 -27.64
N ALA A 51 -13.70 -5.23 -26.31
CA ALA A 51 -12.52 -5.71 -25.61
C ALA A 51 -12.28 -7.22 -25.80
N ARG A 52 -13.33 -8.03 -25.87
CA ARG A 52 -13.19 -9.47 -26.21
C ARG A 52 -12.82 -9.68 -27.68
N GLU A 53 -13.31 -8.83 -28.57
CA GLU A 53 -12.97 -8.85 -30.00
C GLU A 53 -11.52 -8.42 -30.25
N ALA A 54 -11.03 -7.41 -29.52
CA ALA A 54 -9.64 -6.96 -29.56
C ALA A 54 -8.65 -8.12 -29.38
N ALA A 55 -8.87 -8.98 -28.39
CA ALA A 55 -8.00 -10.14 -28.13
C ALA A 55 -7.98 -11.19 -29.26
N ARG A 56 -8.85 -11.10 -30.26
CA ARG A 56 -8.82 -11.95 -31.47
C ARG A 56 -8.07 -11.30 -32.63
N HIS A 57 -7.75 -10.02 -32.52
CA HIS A 57 -7.04 -9.30 -33.56
C HIS A 57 -5.56 -9.73 -33.57
N PRO A 58 -4.99 -10.09 -34.74
CA PRO A 58 -3.59 -10.55 -34.82
C PRO A 58 -2.56 -9.54 -34.33
N GLY A 59 -2.87 -8.24 -34.44
CA GLY A 59 -2.00 -7.15 -33.98
C GLY A 59 -2.20 -6.71 -32.53
N PHE A 60 -3.08 -7.37 -31.76
CA PHE A 60 -3.31 -7.03 -30.35
C PHE A 60 -2.06 -7.31 -29.51
N ASP A 61 -1.56 -6.29 -28.83
CA ASP A 61 -0.34 -6.35 -28.03
C ASP A 61 -0.54 -5.90 -26.56
N GLU A 62 0.56 -5.81 -25.80
CA GLU A 62 0.56 -5.47 -24.36
C GLU A 62 0.05 -4.04 -24.12
N GLU A 63 0.45 -3.08 -24.96
CA GLU A 63 0.02 -1.69 -24.86
C GLU A 63 -1.48 -1.58 -25.12
N ASP A 64 -1.98 -2.27 -26.17
CA ASP A 64 -3.41 -2.36 -26.42
C ASP A 64 -4.16 -3.01 -25.24
N ALA A 65 -3.61 -4.07 -24.66
CA ALA A 65 -4.24 -4.75 -23.53
C ALA A 65 -4.37 -3.82 -22.32
N PHE A 66 -3.32 -3.08 -21.97
CA PHE A 66 -3.39 -2.08 -20.93
C PHE A 66 -4.47 -1.02 -21.24
N GLU A 67 -4.38 -0.42 -22.43
CA GLU A 67 -5.24 0.67 -22.88
C GLU A 67 -6.73 0.29 -22.92
N VAL A 68 -7.05 -0.88 -23.47
CA VAL A 68 -8.43 -1.37 -23.56
C VAL A 68 -8.97 -1.74 -22.18
N ALA A 69 -8.18 -2.47 -21.39
CA ALA A 69 -8.63 -2.93 -20.09
C ALA A 69 -8.86 -1.76 -19.13
N SER A 70 -7.97 -0.76 -19.05
CA SER A 70 -8.18 0.41 -18.18
C SER A 70 -9.48 1.18 -18.50
N ARG A 71 -9.83 1.30 -19.79
CA ARG A 71 -11.08 1.96 -20.20
C ARG A 71 -12.32 1.14 -19.86
N VAL A 72 -12.24 -0.18 -19.99
CA VAL A 72 -13.34 -1.08 -19.60
C VAL A 72 -13.49 -1.12 -18.09
N GLU A 73 -12.37 -1.22 -17.35
CA GLU A 73 -12.31 -1.22 -15.90
C GLU A 73 -13.04 0.01 -15.33
N GLN A 74 -12.67 1.22 -15.77
CA GLN A 74 -13.31 2.46 -15.34
C GLN A 74 -14.81 2.47 -15.63
N ALA A 75 -15.21 2.06 -16.84
CA ALA A 75 -16.63 2.03 -17.23
C ALA A 75 -17.45 1.01 -16.42
N LEU A 76 -16.85 -0.12 -16.04
CA LEU A 76 -17.46 -1.11 -15.16
C LEU A 76 -17.52 -0.62 -13.71
N GLU A 77 -16.50 0.10 -13.24
CA GLU A 77 -16.51 0.72 -11.92
C GLU A 77 -17.61 1.77 -11.80
N ASP A 78 -17.70 2.70 -12.75
CA ASP A 78 -18.71 3.77 -12.79
C ASP A 78 -20.15 3.22 -12.83
N SER A 79 -20.34 2.03 -13.39
CA SER A 79 -21.64 1.35 -13.48
C SER A 79 -21.91 0.35 -12.36
N GLY A 80 -20.99 0.18 -11.41
CA GLY A 80 -21.12 -0.80 -10.31
C GLY A 80 -21.06 -2.26 -10.75
N ARG A 81 -20.51 -2.52 -11.95
CA ARG A 81 -20.41 -3.84 -12.61
C ARG A 81 -18.98 -4.38 -12.64
N TYR A 82 -18.11 -3.89 -11.75
CA TYR A 82 -16.68 -4.25 -11.68
C TYR A 82 -16.41 -5.77 -11.71
N ALA A 83 -17.33 -6.58 -11.16
CA ALA A 83 -17.22 -8.04 -11.18
C ALA A 83 -17.11 -8.66 -12.60
N GLU A 84 -17.65 -7.99 -13.62
CA GLU A 84 -17.62 -8.48 -15.00
C GLU A 84 -16.23 -8.36 -15.64
N PHE A 85 -15.34 -7.56 -15.05
CA PHE A 85 -13.97 -7.39 -15.53
C PHE A 85 -13.17 -8.69 -15.44
N GLU A 86 -13.46 -9.53 -14.45
CA GLU A 86 -12.85 -10.87 -14.35
C GLU A 86 -13.11 -11.71 -15.59
N GLY A 87 -14.35 -11.70 -16.10
CA GLY A 87 -14.73 -12.44 -17.30
C GLY A 87 -14.04 -11.91 -18.57
N LEU A 88 -13.62 -10.64 -18.59
CA LEU A 88 -12.77 -10.11 -19.66
C LEU A 88 -11.35 -10.67 -19.55
N LEU A 89 -10.75 -10.62 -18.36
CA LEU A 89 -9.39 -11.15 -18.15
C LEU A 89 -9.31 -12.66 -18.43
N ASP A 90 -10.35 -13.42 -18.07
CA ASP A 90 -10.45 -14.85 -18.41
C ASP A 90 -10.54 -15.07 -19.93
N ALA A 91 -11.36 -14.28 -20.63
CA ALA A 91 -11.44 -14.36 -22.09
C ALA A 91 -10.11 -14.03 -22.77
N TRP A 92 -9.37 -13.04 -22.26
CA TRP A 92 -8.04 -12.70 -22.78
C TRP A 92 -7.01 -13.79 -22.54
N LYS A 93 -7.05 -14.44 -21.38
CA LYS A 93 -6.20 -15.60 -21.09
C LYS A 93 -6.44 -16.74 -22.09
N GLU A 94 -7.68 -16.92 -22.55
CA GLU A 94 -8.02 -17.94 -23.55
C GLU A 94 -7.66 -17.52 -24.99
N LEU A 95 -7.94 -16.26 -25.36
CA LEU A 95 -7.85 -15.79 -26.74
C LEU A 95 -6.46 -15.24 -27.11
N ALA A 96 -5.79 -14.59 -26.16
CA ALA A 96 -4.48 -13.95 -26.33
C ALA A 96 -3.57 -14.23 -25.10
N PRO A 97 -3.25 -15.50 -24.79
CA PRO A 97 -2.51 -15.87 -23.57
C PRO A 97 -1.15 -15.19 -23.45
N ARG A 98 -0.45 -14.97 -24.57
CA ARG A 98 0.87 -14.31 -24.57
C ARG A 98 0.77 -12.86 -24.09
N VAL A 99 -0.21 -12.12 -24.58
CA VAL A 99 -0.46 -10.72 -24.20
C VAL A 99 -0.94 -10.65 -22.75
N HIS A 100 -1.89 -11.50 -22.37
CA HIS A 100 -2.39 -11.60 -21.00
C HIS A 100 -1.27 -11.85 -19.98
N ASP A 101 -0.36 -12.77 -20.29
CA ASP A 101 0.72 -13.14 -19.36
C ASP A 101 1.85 -12.10 -19.32
N ALA A 102 2.05 -11.35 -20.42
CA ALA A 102 3.08 -10.34 -20.53
C ALA A 102 2.67 -9.00 -19.90
N GLU A 103 1.41 -8.57 -20.05
CA GLU A 103 0.91 -7.31 -19.49
C GLU A 103 1.00 -7.28 -17.94
N PRO A 104 1.84 -6.41 -17.35
CA PRO A 104 2.05 -6.36 -15.91
C PRO A 104 0.78 -6.02 -15.10
N ALA A 105 -0.08 -5.14 -15.61
CA ALA A 105 -1.28 -4.67 -14.91
C ALA A 105 -2.31 -5.78 -14.69
N VAL A 106 -2.35 -6.81 -15.55
CA VAL A 106 -3.23 -7.98 -15.40
C VAL A 106 -3.08 -8.61 -14.02
N ARG A 107 -1.85 -8.73 -13.51
CA ARG A 107 -1.62 -9.32 -12.18
C ARG A 107 -2.16 -8.43 -11.06
N THR A 108 -2.02 -7.12 -11.20
CA THR A 108 -2.57 -6.12 -10.26
C THR A 108 -4.09 -6.20 -10.23
N TRP A 109 -4.75 -6.14 -11.39
CA TRP A 109 -6.21 -6.25 -11.50
C TRP A 109 -6.75 -7.55 -10.91
N ARG A 110 -6.04 -8.67 -11.10
CA ARG A 110 -6.44 -9.94 -10.47
C ARG A 110 -6.42 -9.88 -8.95
N VAL A 111 -5.46 -9.18 -8.36
CA VAL A 111 -5.41 -8.95 -6.90
C VAL A 111 -6.55 -8.04 -6.47
N GLU A 112 -6.79 -6.93 -7.18
CA GLU A 112 -7.85 -5.97 -6.85
C GLU A 112 -9.25 -6.58 -6.96
N LEU A 113 -9.51 -7.36 -8.02
CA LEU A 113 -10.71 -8.18 -8.15
C LEU A 113 -10.86 -9.15 -6.98
N ALA A 114 -9.78 -9.82 -6.57
CA ALA A 114 -9.83 -10.76 -5.45
C ALA A 114 -10.01 -10.08 -4.08
N LEU A 115 -9.61 -8.82 -3.95
CA LEU A 115 -9.84 -8.00 -2.76
C LEU A 115 -11.29 -7.50 -2.67
N ARG A 116 -11.87 -7.14 -3.81
CA ARG A 116 -13.25 -6.59 -3.89
C ARG A 116 -14.32 -7.68 -3.91
N LEU A 117 -14.04 -8.86 -4.46
CA LEU A 117 -15.03 -9.91 -4.70
C LEU A 117 -14.86 -11.10 -3.74
N PRO A 118 -15.95 -11.61 -3.13
CA PRO A 118 -15.87 -12.76 -2.25
C PRO A 118 -15.49 -14.05 -2.99
N GLY A 119 -14.79 -14.96 -2.31
CA GLY A 119 -14.52 -16.33 -2.80
C GLY A 119 -13.38 -16.46 -3.81
N ARG A 120 -12.64 -15.38 -4.10
CA ARG A 120 -11.51 -15.39 -5.03
C ARG A 120 -10.21 -15.80 -4.33
N ASP A 121 -9.28 -16.36 -5.11
CA ASP A 121 -7.95 -16.75 -4.63
C ASP A 121 -7.02 -15.53 -4.53
N LEU A 122 -7.26 -14.71 -3.50
CA LEU A 122 -6.43 -13.54 -3.19
C LEU A 122 -4.98 -13.92 -2.88
N LYS A 123 -4.77 -15.03 -2.16
CA LYS A 123 -3.43 -15.52 -1.83
C LYS A 123 -2.63 -15.83 -3.09
N GLY A 124 -3.20 -16.64 -3.98
CA GLY A 124 -2.56 -17.00 -5.25
C GLY A 124 -2.31 -15.80 -6.15
N ALA A 125 -3.27 -14.87 -6.24
CA ALA A 125 -3.12 -13.64 -7.02
C ALA A 125 -1.97 -12.77 -6.49
N LEU A 126 -1.92 -12.50 -5.18
CA LEU A 126 -0.91 -11.62 -4.59
C LEU A 126 0.50 -12.24 -4.65
N VAL A 127 0.60 -13.55 -4.42
CA VAL A 127 1.85 -14.31 -4.58
C VAL A 127 2.31 -14.29 -6.04
N SER A 128 1.39 -14.46 -7.00
CA SER A 128 1.70 -14.36 -8.43
C SER A 128 2.23 -12.96 -8.78
N LEU A 129 1.59 -11.89 -8.29
CA LEU A 129 2.08 -10.53 -8.49
C LEU A 129 3.48 -10.34 -7.91
N ALA A 130 3.70 -10.72 -6.65
CA ALA A 130 5.00 -10.63 -5.96
C ALA A 130 6.13 -11.35 -6.70
N ARG A 131 5.81 -12.45 -7.40
CA ARG A 131 6.77 -13.18 -8.24
C ARG A 131 7.17 -12.49 -9.53
N HIS A 132 6.46 -11.48 -10.01
CA HIS A 132 6.70 -10.95 -11.36
C HIS A 132 6.90 -9.43 -11.42
N THR A 133 6.29 -8.66 -10.51
CA THR A 133 6.23 -7.19 -10.67
C THR A 133 7.56 -6.47 -10.45
N GLY A 134 8.44 -6.98 -9.58
CA GLY A 134 9.65 -6.24 -9.15
C GLY A 134 9.35 -5.00 -8.29
N ASP A 135 8.15 -4.41 -8.41
CA ASP A 135 7.65 -3.30 -7.60
C ASP A 135 7.22 -3.75 -6.19
N ALA A 136 8.13 -3.59 -5.24
CA ALA A 136 7.91 -3.85 -3.82
C ALA A 136 6.85 -2.93 -3.19
N ALA A 137 6.71 -1.70 -3.68
CA ALA A 137 5.76 -0.72 -3.15
C ALA A 137 4.33 -1.12 -3.53
N LEU A 138 4.11 -1.61 -4.75
CA LEU A 138 2.84 -2.17 -5.18
C LEU A 138 2.41 -3.39 -4.34
N VAL A 139 3.32 -4.35 -4.12
CA VAL A 139 3.00 -5.52 -3.28
C VAL A 139 2.68 -5.10 -1.85
N SER A 140 3.46 -4.17 -1.29
CA SER A 140 3.23 -3.62 0.05
C SER A 140 1.86 -2.96 0.17
N ARG A 141 1.47 -2.17 -0.84
CA ARG A 141 0.19 -1.47 -0.92
C ARG A 141 -1.00 -2.44 -0.90
N LEU A 142 -0.95 -3.48 -1.72
CA LEU A 142 -2.01 -4.49 -1.78
C LEU A 142 -2.05 -5.36 -0.51
N ALA A 143 -0.89 -5.62 0.10
CA ALA A 143 -0.82 -6.24 1.42
C ALA A 143 -1.46 -5.36 2.50
N GLU A 144 -1.29 -4.04 2.49
CA GLU A 144 -1.97 -3.13 3.42
C GLU A 144 -3.50 -3.22 3.27
N TRP A 145 -4.02 -3.38 2.06
CA TRP A 145 -5.45 -3.64 1.85
C TRP A 145 -5.89 -4.94 2.52
N CYS A 146 -5.13 -6.03 2.30
CA CYS A 146 -5.38 -7.32 2.92
C CYS A 146 -5.42 -7.18 4.45
N LEU A 147 -4.42 -6.54 5.03
CA LEU A 147 -4.28 -6.31 6.47
C LEU A 147 -5.43 -5.49 7.04
N PHE A 148 -5.85 -4.43 6.34
CA PHE A 148 -7.00 -3.61 6.75
C PHE A 148 -8.28 -4.43 6.86
N ARG A 149 -8.46 -5.41 5.96
CA ARG A 149 -9.60 -6.34 5.92
C ARG A 149 -9.42 -7.59 6.77
N GLY A 150 -8.32 -7.73 7.52
CA GLY A 150 -8.02 -8.92 8.32
C GLY A 150 -7.64 -10.16 7.52
N ARG A 151 -7.23 -10.00 6.24
CA ARG A 151 -6.72 -11.04 5.35
C ARG A 151 -5.23 -11.27 5.58
N LEU A 152 -4.93 -11.71 6.81
CA LEU A 152 -3.58 -11.78 7.35
C LEU A 152 -2.70 -12.81 6.62
N GLU A 153 -3.25 -13.98 6.27
CA GLU A 153 -2.49 -15.05 5.61
C GLU A 153 -2.15 -14.70 4.16
N GLU A 154 -3.07 -14.01 3.49
CA GLU A 154 -2.87 -13.51 2.14
C GLU A 154 -1.76 -12.45 2.12
N ALA A 155 -1.83 -11.47 3.03
CA ALA A 155 -0.79 -10.47 3.20
C ALA A 155 0.57 -11.11 3.51
N ARG A 156 0.61 -12.06 4.46
CA ARG A 156 1.82 -12.81 4.83
C ARG A 156 2.44 -13.49 3.62
N ALA A 157 1.64 -14.20 2.83
CA ALA A 157 2.13 -14.93 1.67
C ALA A 157 2.73 -13.99 0.61
N GLY A 158 2.05 -12.88 0.31
CA GLY A 158 2.54 -11.88 -0.65
C GLY A 158 3.85 -11.22 -0.21
N LEU A 159 3.94 -10.81 1.07
CA LEU A 159 5.13 -10.17 1.63
C LEU A 159 6.33 -11.11 1.71
N LEU A 160 6.11 -12.39 2.07
CA LEU A 160 7.18 -13.37 2.09
C LEU A 160 7.70 -13.72 0.69
N GLU A 161 6.81 -13.81 -0.31
CA GLU A 161 7.19 -14.10 -1.68
C GLU A 161 8.00 -12.96 -2.31
N ALA A 162 7.68 -11.69 -2.01
CA ALA A 162 8.42 -10.55 -2.55
C ALA A 162 9.74 -10.27 -1.80
N TRP A 163 9.90 -10.73 -0.55
CA TRP A 163 11.08 -10.45 0.28
C TRP A 163 12.44 -10.72 -0.37
N PRO A 164 12.69 -11.87 -1.06
CA PRO A 164 13.99 -12.13 -1.69
C PRO A 164 14.43 -11.01 -2.64
N ARG A 165 13.49 -10.49 -3.46
CA ARG A 165 13.75 -9.37 -4.36
C ARG A 165 13.99 -8.07 -3.62
N VAL A 166 13.15 -7.75 -2.63
CA VAL A 166 13.29 -6.52 -1.81
C VAL A 166 14.66 -6.47 -1.09
N ARG A 167 15.12 -7.63 -0.62
CA ARG A 167 16.42 -7.77 0.04
C ARG A 167 17.58 -7.55 -0.92
N GLU A 168 17.46 -8.03 -2.16
CA GLU A 168 18.52 -8.04 -3.17
C GLU A 168 18.53 -6.80 -4.07
N ASP A 169 17.45 -6.01 -4.05
CA ASP A 169 17.34 -4.77 -4.83
C ASP A 169 18.14 -3.63 -4.18
N GLU A 170 19.30 -3.34 -4.77
CA GLU A 170 20.19 -2.27 -4.36
C GLU A 170 19.67 -0.86 -4.71
N SER A 171 18.67 -0.75 -5.60
CA SER A 171 18.07 0.53 -5.98
C SER A 171 17.07 1.06 -4.94
N LEU A 172 16.55 0.18 -4.08
CA LEU A 172 15.65 0.57 -3.00
C LEU A 172 16.39 1.34 -1.92
N ALA A 173 15.82 2.49 -1.54
CA ALA A 173 16.29 3.24 -0.39
C ALA A 173 16.19 2.39 0.88
N GLU A 174 17.17 2.55 1.78
CA GLU A 174 17.26 1.76 3.01
C GLU A 174 15.99 1.85 3.87
N TRP A 175 15.41 3.05 3.98
CA TRP A 175 14.18 3.28 4.72
C TRP A 175 12.99 2.51 4.12
N THR A 176 12.92 2.37 2.79
CA THR A 176 11.86 1.59 2.12
C THR A 176 12.00 0.10 2.42
N ARG A 177 13.24 -0.41 2.45
CA ARG A 177 13.52 -1.78 2.84
C ARG A 177 13.17 -2.03 4.32
N MET A 178 13.46 -1.05 5.19
CA MET A 178 13.11 -1.10 6.61
C MET A 178 11.59 -1.09 6.84
N ASP A 179 10.84 -0.25 6.13
CA ASP A 179 9.37 -0.21 6.19
C ASP A 179 8.77 -1.55 5.74
N TYR A 180 9.30 -2.11 4.65
CA TYR A 180 8.88 -3.42 4.14
C TYR A 180 9.11 -4.54 5.15
N VAL A 181 10.35 -4.68 5.66
CA VAL A 181 10.69 -5.79 6.57
C VAL A 181 9.94 -5.65 7.90
N THR A 182 9.76 -4.43 8.41
CA THR A 182 8.97 -4.19 9.62
C THR A 182 7.56 -4.71 9.44
N ARG A 183 6.91 -4.40 8.31
CA ARG A 183 5.57 -4.89 8.01
C ARG A 183 5.51 -6.40 7.82
N ALA A 184 6.47 -6.99 7.12
CA ALA A 184 6.51 -8.43 6.90
C ALA A 184 6.72 -9.20 8.21
N VAL A 185 7.59 -8.70 9.10
CA VAL A 185 7.84 -9.27 10.43
C VAL A 185 6.61 -9.17 11.32
N LEU A 186 5.97 -8.00 11.40
CA LEU A 186 4.74 -7.82 12.18
C LEU A 186 3.59 -8.69 11.65
N THR A 187 3.46 -8.81 10.33
CA THR A 187 2.48 -9.69 9.68
C THR A 187 2.71 -11.16 10.05
N CYS A 188 3.97 -11.62 10.02
CA CYS A 188 4.30 -12.98 10.46
C CYS A 188 4.00 -13.17 11.96
N MET A 189 4.39 -12.22 12.80
CA MET A 189 4.12 -12.27 14.24
C MET A 189 2.62 -12.36 14.53
N ASP A 190 1.80 -11.53 13.88
CA ASP A 190 0.34 -11.55 14.06
C ASP A 190 -0.27 -12.87 13.58
N ALA A 191 0.23 -13.44 12.48
CA ALA A 191 -0.26 -14.72 11.95
C ALA A 191 0.01 -15.85 12.95
N GLU A 192 1.24 -15.92 13.46
CA GLU A 192 1.62 -16.92 14.46
C GLU A 192 0.89 -16.71 15.78
N LEU A 193 0.70 -15.46 16.24
CA LEU A 193 -0.03 -15.17 17.46
C LEU A 193 -1.54 -15.48 17.38
N ARG A 194 -2.14 -15.33 16.19
CA ARG A 194 -3.54 -15.70 15.98
C ARG A 194 -3.73 -17.20 16.18
N ASP A 195 -2.81 -18.01 15.67
CA ASP A 195 -2.93 -19.46 15.66
C ASP A 195 -2.36 -20.09 16.95
N SER A 196 -1.33 -19.47 17.52
CA SER A 196 -0.66 -19.85 18.76
C SER A 196 -0.54 -18.65 19.70
N PRO A 197 -1.57 -18.35 20.51
CA PRO A 197 -1.53 -17.22 21.44
C PRO A 197 -0.34 -17.28 22.39
N ASP A 198 0.10 -18.49 22.76
CA ASP A 198 1.24 -18.80 23.63
C ASP A 198 2.63 -18.76 22.97
N LEU A 199 2.74 -18.18 21.76
CA LEU A 199 3.98 -18.07 21.01
C LEU A 199 5.15 -17.55 21.86
N SER A 200 6.22 -18.34 21.92
CA SER A 200 7.49 -17.94 22.54
C SER A 200 8.38 -17.18 21.55
N LEU A 201 9.34 -16.41 22.07
CA LEU A 201 10.29 -15.69 21.24
C LEU A 201 11.15 -16.63 20.38
N ASP A 202 11.51 -17.81 20.91
CA ASP A 202 12.30 -18.81 20.16
C ASP A 202 11.52 -19.34 18.95
N GLN A 203 10.24 -19.70 19.16
CA GLN A 203 9.36 -20.13 18.06
C GLN A 203 9.15 -19.01 17.03
N LEU A 204 8.98 -17.76 17.49
CA LEU A 204 8.86 -16.62 16.57
C LEU A 204 10.15 -16.43 15.76
N ASN A 205 11.32 -16.52 16.40
CA ASN A 205 12.61 -16.37 15.72
C ASN A 205 12.85 -17.45 14.65
N GLU A 206 12.37 -18.67 14.88
CA GLU A 206 12.40 -19.73 13.85
C GLU A 206 11.60 -19.30 12.61
N GLN A 207 10.40 -18.73 12.80
CA GLN A 207 9.55 -18.24 11.71
C GLN A 207 10.16 -17.02 11.00
N LEU A 208 10.78 -16.12 11.76
CA LEU A 208 11.39 -14.90 11.24
C LEU A 208 12.80 -15.11 10.64
N SER A 209 13.34 -16.34 10.70
CA SER A 209 14.68 -16.68 10.19
C SER A 209 14.89 -16.31 8.72
N VAL A 210 13.82 -16.27 7.91
CA VAL A 210 13.82 -15.83 6.51
C VAL A 210 14.29 -14.36 6.34
N PHE A 211 14.07 -13.52 7.34
CA PHE A 211 14.51 -12.13 7.36
C PHE A 211 15.94 -11.96 7.90
N ALA A 212 16.51 -13.01 8.51
CA ALA A 212 17.87 -13.05 9.05
C ALA A 212 18.21 -11.78 9.89
N ARG A 213 19.23 -11.02 9.49
CA ARG A 213 19.69 -9.81 10.21
C ARG A 213 18.76 -8.60 10.05
N ALA A 214 17.74 -8.68 9.20
CA ALA A 214 16.78 -7.60 8.98
C ALA A 214 15.63 -7.62 9.99
N VAL A 215 15.55 -8.64 10.86
CA VAL A 215 14.59 -8.68 11.97
C VAL A 215 14.84 -7.48 12.91
N PRO A 216 13.85 -6.61 13.16
CA PRO A 216 14.02 -5.48 14.05
C PRO A 216 14.38 -5.91 15.48
N HIS A 217 15.30 -5.18 16.12
CA HIS A 217 15.80 -5.51 17.47
C HIS A 217 14.71 -5.52 18.55
N TRP A 218 13.60 -4.82 18.33
CA TRP A 218 12.49 -4.69 19.27
C TRP A 218 11.47 -5.83 19.20
N VAL A 219 11.64 -6.82 18.31
CA VAL A 219 10.68 -7.91 18.10
C VAL A 219 10.32 -8.68 19.38
N GLY A 220 11.30 -8.91 20.25
CA GLY A 220 11.07 -9.57 21.55
C GLY A 220 10.12 -8.79 22.45
N LEU A 221 10.36 -7.48 22.58
CA LEU A 221 9.47 -6.57 23.32
C LEU A 221 8.09 -6.49 22.67
N GLY A 222 8.03 -6.42 21.34
CA GLY A 222 6.79 -6.37 20.58
C GLY A 222 5.90 -7.59 20.80
N LEU A 223 6.48 -8.78 20.90
CA LEU A 223 5.73 -10.02 21.19
C LEU A 223 4.98 -9.94 22.53
N GLY A 224 5.64 -9.45 23.59
CA GLY A 224 5.03 -9.30 24.92
C GLY A 224 3.92 -8.25 24.96
N LEU A 225 4.16 -7.09 24.35
CA LEU A 225 3.23 -5.96 24.37
C LEU A 225 1.99 -6.20 23.50
N ARG A 226 2.16 -6.71 22.27
CA ARG A 226 1.06 -6.92 21.31
C ARG A 226 0.09 -8.02 21.73
N THR A 227 0.52 -8.93 22.61
CA THR A 227 -0.33 -9.97 23.19
C THR A 227 -1.07 -9.50 24.46
N GLY A 228 -0.69 -8.35 25.01
CA GLY A 228 -1.20 -7.87 26.31
C GLY A 228 -0.69 -8.68 27.51
N ARG A 229 0.26 -9.60 27.31
CA ARG A 229 0.89 -10.39 28.38
C ARG A 229 1.78 -9.53 29.25
N GLU A 230 2.52 -8.65 28.59
CA GLU A 230 3.37 -7.66 29.23
C GLU A 230 2.66 -6.32 29.15
N PRO A 231 2.30 -5.72 30.29
CA PRO A 231 1.79 -4.37 30.27
C PRO A 231 2.94 -3.41 29.93
N TRP A 232 2.64 -2.39 29.14
CA TRP A 232 3.52 -1.23 29.06
C TRP A 232 3.79 -0.68 30.47
N PRO A 233 5.07 -0.45 30.86
CA PRO A 233 5.42 -0.03 32.21
C PRO A 233 4.70 1.26 32.60
N ARG A 234 4.18 1.35 33.82
CA ARG A 234 3.58 2.61 34.28
C ARG A 234 4.68 3.68 34.37
N ARG A 235 4.62 4.67 33.49
CA ARG A 235 5.44 5.88 33.52
C ARG A 235 4.54 7.11 33.44
N THR A 236 5.03 8.21 33.97
CA THR A 236 4.48 9.55 33.76
C THR A 236 4.94 10.10 32.42
N GLY A 237 4.20 11.04 31.83
CA GLY A 237 4.65 11.71 30.61
C GLY A 237 6.04 12.32 30.76
N LYS A 238 6.33 12.94 31.91
CA LYS A 238 7.65 13.50 32.21
C LYS A 238 8.79 12.47 32.14
N GLU A 239 8.59 11.28 32.72
CA GLU A 239 9.61 10.22 32.70
C GLU A 239 9.92 9.72 31.28
N VAL A 240 8.93 9.74 30.38
CA VAL A 240 9.16 9.41 28.97
C VAL A 240 9.94 10.53 28.27
N LEU A 241 9.63 11.79 28.57
CA LEU A 241 10.27 12.96 27.96
C LEU A 241 11.71 13.19 28.38
N ASP A 242 12.05 12.79 29.61
CA ASP A 242 13.41 12.92 30.13
C ASP A 242 14.35 11.84 29.56
N LEU A 243 13.85 10.90 28.74
CA LEU A 243 14.66 9.87 28.09
C LEU A 243 15.59 10.47 27.01
N PRO A 244 16.79 9.89 26.81
CA PRO A 244 17.60 10.14 25.62
C PRO A 244 16.80 9.92 24.32
N PRO A 245 17.12 10.62 23.22
CA PRO A 245 16.33 10.53 21.98
C PRO A 245 16.09 9.12 21.45
N GLU A 246 17.10 8.25 21.47
CA GLU A 246 16.97 6.85 21.02
C GLU A 246 15.99 6.07 21.91
N GLU A 247 16.16 6.18 23.23
CA GLU A 247 15.27 5.54 24.21
C GLU A 247 13.84 6.10 24.16
N PHE A 248 13.68 7.39 23.87
CA PHE A 248 12.38 8.02 23.67
C PHE A 248 11.63 7.38 22.49
N PHE A 249 12.29 7.19 21.35
CA PHE A 249 11.66 6.57 20.18
C PHE A 249 11.34 5.10 20.42
N ASP A 250 12.19 4.37 21.15
CA ASP A 250 11.90 3.00 21.55
C ASP A 250 10.71 2.91 22.52
N GLU A 251 10.58 3.87 23.44
CA GLU A 251 9.46 3.96 24.37
C GLU A 251 8.15 4.31 23.65
N GLN A 252 8.20 5.27 22.72
CA GLN A 252 7.05 5.64 21.88
C GLN A 252 6.60 4.45 21.02
N ARG A 253 7.55 3.69 20.46
CA ARG A 253 7.29 2.45 19.73
C ARG A 253 6.60 1.41 20.63
N ALA A 254 7.14 1.19 21.83
CA ALA A 254 6.55 0.27 22.81
C ALA A 254 5.11 0.68 23.16
N LEU A 255 4.85 1.97 23.33
CA LEU A 255 3.52 2.48 23.64
C LEU A 255 2.51 2.22 22.50
N VAL A 256 2.92 2.40 21.24
CA VAL A 256 2.08 2.05 20.07
C VAL A 256 1.79 0.55 20.03
N LEU A 257 2.81 -0.29 20.26
CA LEU A 257 2.63 -1.75 20.29
C LEU A 257 1.71 -2.21 21.44
N ALA A 258 1.74 -1.51 22.58
CA ALA A 258 0.88 -1.78 23.73
C ALA A 258 -0.56 -1.27 23.56
N PHE A 259 -0.80 -0.39 22.60
CA PHE A 259 -2.14 0.08 22.23
C PHE A 259 -2.86 -0.89 21.30
N GLU A 260 -2.15 -1.64 20.47
CA GLU A 260 -2.76 -2.59 19.54
C GLU A 260 -3.72 -3.61 20.19
N PRO A 261 -3.43 -4.20 21.37
CA PRO A 261 -4.38 -5.06 22.07
C PRO A 261 -5.72 -4.35 22.38
N GLU A 262 -5.72 -3.06 22.69
CA GLU A 262 -6.95 -2.29 22.96
C GLU A 262 -7.82 -2.22 21.71
N LEU A 263 -7.23 -1.97 20.55
CA LEU A 263 -7.96 -1.96 19.29
C LEU A 263 -8.54 -3.33 18.93
N ARG A 264 -7.77 -4.40 19.15
CA ARG A 264 -8.28 -5.76 18.88
C ARG A 264 -9.39 -6.15 19.85
N MET A 265 -9.20 -5.92 21.14
CA MET A 265 -10.11 -6.42 22.19
C MET A 265 -11.32 -5.52 22.42
N ARG A 266 -11.17 -4.19 22.40
CA ARG A 266 -12.28 -3.25 22.63
C ARG A 266 -12.94 -2.78 21.35
N GLN A 267 -12.16 -2.49 20.32
CA GLN A 267 -12.68 -2.00 19.03
C GLN A 267 -12.99 -3.12 18.05
N GLY A 268 -12.68 -4.38 18.40
CA GLY A 268 -12.96 -5.56 17.58
C GLY A 268 -12.14 -5.61 16.28
N TRP A 269 -11.00 -4.91 16.22
CA TRP A 269 -10.18 -4.91 15.02
C TRP A 269 -9.59 -6.29 14.74
N PRO A 270 -9.55 -6.72 13.47
CA PRO A 270 -8.91 -7.98 13.12
C PRO A 270 -7.39 -7.88 13.30
N TRP A 271 -6.76 -9.05 13.49
CA TRP A 271 -5.31 -9.18 13.40
C TRP A 271 -4.78 -8.62 12.08
N GLY A 272 -3.58 -8.05 12.09
CA GLY A 272 -2.98 -7.42 10.92
C GLY A 272 -3.43 -5.99 10.66
N ARG A 273 -4.65 -5.58 11.04
CA ARG A 273 -5.07 -4.17 10.89
C ARG A 273 -4.33 -3.24 11.85
N THR A 274 -4.07 -3.68 13.08
CA THR A 274 -3.42 -2.83 14.10
C THR A 274 -1.99 -2.45 13.76
N GLN A 275 -1.23 -3.29 13.06
CA GLN A 275 0.12 -2.92 12.62
C GLN A 275 0.14 -1.82 11.55
N LEU A 276 -0.96 -1.54 10.85
CA LEU A 276 -1.03 -0.43 9.89
C LEU A 276 -0.82 0.93 10.55
N LEU A 277 -1.01 1.00 11.87
CA LEU A 277 -0.76 2.20 12.66
C LEU A 277 0.72 2.48 12.85
N PHE A 278 1.55 1.44 12.85
CA PHE A 278 2.92 1.53 13.32
C PHE A 278 3.77 2.52 12.49
N PRO A 279 3.69 2.57 11.15
CA PRO A 279 4.40 3.59 10.39
C PRO A 279 3.76 4.98 10.56
N GLU A 280 2.44 5.07 10.55
CA GLU A 280 1.73 6.33 10.35
C GLU A 280 1.45 7.08 11.64
N LEU A 281 0.96 6.39 12.67
CA LEU A 281 0.80 7.00 13.99
C LEU A 281 2.16 7.46 14.51
N PHE A 282 3.20 6.63 14.42
CA PHE A 282 4.54 6.98 14.88
C PHE A 282 5.08 8.26 14.22
N ARG A 283 4.81 8.47 12.93
CA ARG A 283 5.22 9.69 12.21
C ARG A 283 4.41 10.92 12.56
N LEU A 284 3.16 10.76 12.99
CA LEU A 284 2.31 11.86 13.47
C LEU A 284 2.64 12.26 14.92
N LEU A 285 3.25 11.35 15.67
CA LEU A 285 3.68 11.64 17.04
C LEU A 285 4.91 12.56 17.02
N PRO A 286 4.97 13.52 17.95
CA PRO A 286 6.09 14.45 18.00
C PRO A 286 7.38 13.76 18.48
N GLY A 287 8.52 14.29 18.01
CA GLY A 287 9.85 13.89 18.47
C GLY A 287 10.25 14.52 19.82
N PRO A 288 11.37 14.07 20.41
CA PRO A 288 11.80 14.45 21.77
C PRO A 288 12.13 15.94 21.92
N PHE A 289 12.38 16.68 20.83
CA PHE A 289 12.72 18.10 20.84
C PHE A 289 11.54 19.02 20.47
N GLY A 290 10.35 18.44 20.24
CA GLY A 290 9.21 19.16 19.63
C GLY A 290 9.49 19.61 18.19
N HIS A 291 8.53 20.31 17.59
CA HIS A 291 8.71 20.85 16.24
C HIS A 291 9.70 22.00 16.19
N HIS A 292 10.62 21.97 15.22
CA HIS A 292 11.64 23.01 14.98
C HIS A 292 12.50 23.39 16.20
N GLY A 293 12.74 22.45 17.13
CA GLY A 293 13.61 22.67 18.29
C GLY A 293 13.07 23.68 19.32
N LYS A 294 11.78 24.03 19.25
CA LYS A 294 11.11 24.85 20.26
C LYS A 294 10.09 23.99 20.99
N VAL A 295 10.41 23.63 22.23
CA VAL A 295 9.48 22.97 23.16
C VAL A 295 8.41 23.98 23.59
N GLN A 296 7.40 24.20 22.75
CA GLN A 296 6.20 24.93 23.15
C GLN A 296 5.28 23.97 23.90
N ARG A 297 5.48 23.93 25.22
CA ARG A 297 4.78 23.15 26.26
C ARG A 297 5.03 21.64 26.25
N ALA A 298 5.24 21.10 27.45
CA ALA A 298 5.31 19.68 27.76
C ALA A 298 3.96 18.92 27.60
N MET A 299 2.92 19.57 27.08
CA MET A 299 1.52 19.13 27.25
C MET A 299 0.92 18.36 26.07
N HIS A 300 1.66 17.98 25.02
CA HIS A 300 1.06 17.35 23.83
C HIS A 300 1.89 16.22 23.20
N LEU A 301 2.89 15.67 23.90
CA LEU A 301 3.95 14.90 23.24
C LEU A 301 3.59 13.45 22.89
N LEU A 302 2.39 12.99 23.25
CA LEU A 302 1.88 11.66 22.88
C LEU A 302 0.60 11.74 22.04
N LEU A 303 0.07 12.94 21.82
CA LEU A 303 -1.00 13.16 20.84
C LEU A 303 -0.37 13.71 19.55
N PRO A 304 -0.91 13.35 18.37
CA PRO A 304 -0.48 13.97 17.12
C PRO A 304 -0.53 15.50 17.18
N VAL A 305 0.53 16.13 16.66
CA VAL A 305 0.57 17.59 16.52
C VAL A 305 -0.47 18.01 15.49
N LEU A 306 -1.36 18.94 15.83
CA LEU A 306 -2.48 19.33 14.96
C LEU A 306 -2.01 19.88 13.60
N SER A 307 -0.88 20.59 13.53
CA SER A 307 -0.31 21.04 12.27
C SER A 307 0.17 19.89 11.38
N ASP A 308 0.74 18.84 11.97
CA ASP A 308 1.15 17.65 11.20
C ASP A 308 -0.05 16.87 10.73
N LEU A 309 -1.06 16.76 11.59
CA LEU A 309 -2.33 16.16 11.22
C LEU A 309 -2.98 16.95 10.06
N GLU A 310 -2.96 18.28 10.09
CA GLU A 310 -3.46 19.12 9.00
C GLU A 310 -2.67 18.92 7.70
N HIS A 311 -1.34 18.88 7.76
CA HIS A 311 -0.50 18.60 6.58
C HIS A 311 -0.75 17.19 6.01
N TRP A 312 -0.87 16.21 6.91
CA TRP A 312 -1.16 14.82 6.56
C TRP A 312 -2.54 14.69 5.92
N VAL A 313 -3.58 15.30 6.50
CA VAL A 313 -4.92 15.35 5.92
C VAL A 313 -4.89 16.07 4.57
N ARG A 314 -4.19 17.18 4.39
CA ARG A 314 -4.21 17.91 3.10
C ARG A 314 -3.43 17.23 1.98
N GLY A 315 -2.76 16.11 2.25
CA GLY A 315 -1.86 15.47 1.28
C GLY A 315 -0.65 16.34 0.90
N MET A 316 -0.35 17.39 1.70
CA MET A 316 0.77 18.31 1.46
C MET A 316 2.10 17.79 2.04
N ALA A 317 2.09 16.63 2.69
CA ALA A 317 3.30 15.88 2.98
C ALA A 317 3.80 15.23 1.68
N GLU A 318 4.56 16.00 0.89
CA GLU A 318 4.99 15.73 -0.50
C GLU A 318 5.75 14.40 -0.76
N GLU A 319 6.06 13.59 0.25
CA GLU A 319 6.96 12.43 0.09
C GLU A 319 6.29 11.05 0.14
N ARG A 320 4.96 10.96 0.23
CA ARG A 320 4.33 9.70 0.62
C ARG A 320 3.18 9.28 -0.29
N ALA A 321 3.49 8.38 -1.23
CA ALA A 321 2.53 7.50 -1.90
C ALA A 321 1.96 6.46 -0.90
N LEU A 322 1.33 6.92 0.18
CA LEU A 322 0.76 6.04 1.19
C LEU A 322 -0.61 5.52 0.76
N HIS A 323 -0.88 4.27 1.12
CA HIS A 323 -2.13 3.65 0.72
C HIS A 323 -3.30 4.19 1.56
N PRO A 324 -4.46 4.47 0.97
CA PRO A 324 -5.68 4.85 1.67
C PRO A 324 -6.05 3.96 2.86
N HIS A 325 -5.69 2.67 2.85
CA HIS A 325 -6.00 1.74 3.94
C HIS A 325 -5.19 1.98 5.22
N ALA A 326 -3.89 2.28 5.10
CA ALA A 326 -3.08 2.67 6.25
C ALA A 326 -3.55 4.03 6.80
N HIS A 327 -3.91 4.95 5.92
CA HIS A 327 -4.46 6.25 6.32
C HIS A 327 -5.77 6.13 7.07
N ALA A 328 -6.70 5.32 6.56
CA ALA A 328 -7.97 5.07 7.21
C ALA A 328 -7.78 4.36 8.55
N ALA A 329 -6.90 3.36 8.64
CA ALA A 329 -6.59 2.72 9.92
C ALA A 329 -6.10 3.76 10.93
N THR A 330 -5.14 4.60 10.55
CA THR A 330 -4.62 5.66 11.44
C THR A 330 -5.71 6.62 11.87
N ALA A 331 -6.49 7.18 10.94
CA ALA A 331 -7.60 8.09 11.26
C ALA A 331 -8.60 7.48 12.25
N LEU A 332 -8.99 6.21 12.03
CA LEU A 332 -9.94 5.49 12.87
C LEU A 332 -9.37 5.16 14.26
N ALA A 333 -8.04 5.09 14.40
CA ALA A 333 -7.37 4.83 15.67
C ALA A 333 -7.10 6.08 16.51
N LEU A 334 -7.18 7.29 15.97
CA LEU A 334 -6.77 8.51 16.66
C LEU A 334 -7.55 8.81 17.94
N ARG A 335 -8.88 8.61 17.93
CA ARG A 335 -9.68 8.75 19.16
C ARG A 335 -9.40 7.65 20.18
N PRO A 336 -9.45 6.34 19.81
CA PRO A 336 -9.08 5.28 20.74
C PRO A 336 -7.65 5.44 21.30
N TRP A 337 -6.72 6.01 20.53
CA TRP A 337 -5.38 6.33 20.98
C TRP A 337 -5.40 7.37 22.10
N GLY A 338 -6.10 8.50 21.92
CA GLY A 338 -6.27 9.50 22.96
C GLY A 338 -6.94 8.95 24.23
N GLU A 339 -7.98 8.13 24.08
CA GLU A 339 -8.65 7.45 25.20
C GLU A 339 -7.72 6.46 25.92
N PHE A 340 -6.87 5.74 25.17
CA PHE A 340 -5.85 4.86 25.73
C PHE A 340 -4.83 5.64 26.56
N LEU A 341 -4.30 6.74 26.04
CA LEU A 341 -3.37 7.61 26.77
C LEU A 341 -4.00 8.19 28.03
N HIS A 342 -5.27 8.61 27.95
CA HIS A 342 -6.02 9.08 29.12
C HIS A 342 -6.17 7.98 30.17
N GLY A 343 -6.57 6.77 29.77
CA GLY A 343 -6.66 5.61 30.66
C GLY A 343 -5.33 5.22 31.32
N ARG A 344 -4.20 5.59 30.71
CA ARG A 344 -2.84 5.43 31.25
C ARG A 344 -2.38 6.59 32.13
N GLY A 345 -3.16 7.67 32.25
CA GLY A 345 -2.80 8.87 32.99
C GLY A 345 -1.71 9.70 32.31
N LEU A 346 -1.56 9.54 30.99
CA LEU A 346 -0.58 10.27 30.18
C LEU A 346 -1.16 11.55 29.56
N VAL A 347 -2.49 11.64 29.50
CA VAL A 347 -3.26 12.77 28.97
C VAL A 347 -4.45 13.03 29.91
N ASP A 348 -4.68 14.29 30.27
CA ASP A 348 -5.82 14.66 31.11
C ASP A 348 -7.13 14.72 30.32
N ALA A 349 -8.27 14.52 30.99
CA ALA A 349 -9.58 14.47 30.31
C ALA A 349 -9.91 15.77 29.55
N SER A 350 -9.56 16.94 30.10
CA SER A 350 -9.77 18.23 29.44
C SER A 350 -8.86 18.41 28.23
N GLU A 351 -7.63 17.91 28.32
CA GLU A 351 -6.65 17.97 27.23
C GLU A 351 -7.11 17.09 26.05
N LEU A 352 -7.56 15.87 26.33
CA LEU A 352 -8.11 14.97 25.32
C LEU A 352 -9.32 15.59 24.62
N ALA A 353 -10.23 16.20 25.38
CA ALA A 353 -11.42 16.84 24.82
C ALA A 353 -11.07 18.00 23.90
N GLU A 354 -10.18 18.90 24.33
CA GLU A 354 -9.72 20.05 23.54
C GLU A 354 -8.98 19.63 22.27
N TRP A 355 -8.10 18.63 22.38
CA TRP A 355 -7.38 18.10 21.22
C TRP A 355 -8.33 17.41 20.24
N TRP A 356 -9.26 16.58 20.73
CA TRP A 356 -10.16 15.82 19.87
C TRP A 356 -11.11 16.72 19.09
N GLU A 357 -11.61 17.80 19.69
CA GLU A 357 -12.46 18.77 18.99
C GLU A 357 -11.75 19.35 17.76
N GLN A 358 -10.47 19.70 17.88
CA GLN A 358 -9.67 20.25 16.79
C GLN A 358 -9.27 19.17 15.77
N ALA A 359 -8.81 18.01 16.24
CA ALA A 359 -8.44 16.89 15.38
C ALA A 359 -9.64 16.43 14.54
N TRP A 360 -10.82 16.35 15.13
CA TRP A 360 -12.06 15.98 14.45
C TRP A 360 -12.41 16.91 13.29
N GLN A 361 -12.27 18.23 13.48
CA GLN A 361 -12.51 19.20 12.42
C GLN A 361 -11.58 18.96 11.23
N LEU A 362 -10.30 18.67 11.48
CA LEU A 362 -9.33 18.33 10.43
C LEU A 362 -9.71 17.02 9.74
N LEU A 363 -9.98 15.96 10.50
CA LEU A 363 -10.30 14.62 9.97
C LEU A 363 -11.59 14.60 9.14
N SER A 364 -12.55 15.49 9.41
CA SER A 364 -13.83 15.55 8.69
C SER A 364 -13.69 15.76 7.16
N ALA A 365 -12.52 16.25 6.70
CA ALA A 365 -12.19 16.41 5.28
C ALA A 365 -11.62 15.14 4.61
N LEU A 366 -11.22 14.12 5.37
CA LEU A 366 -10.63 12.89 4.84
C LEU A 366 -11.54 12.01 3.98
N PRO A 367 -12.86 11.87 4.24
CA PRO A 367 -13.68 10.95 3.48
C PRO A 367 -13.68 11.20 1.96
N GLU A 368 -13.60 12.46 1.54
CA GLU A 368 -13.51 12.84 0.12
C GLU A 368 -12.19 12.38 -0.52
N GLN A 369 -11.12 12.28 0.27
CA GLN A 369 -9.83 11.78 -0.20
C GLN A 369 -9.82 10.27 -0.35
N PHE A 370 -10.54 9.56 0.53
CA PHE A 370 -10.72 8.11 0.39
C PHE A 370 -11.64 7.74 -0.78
N ALA A 371 -12.48 8.65 -1.28
CA ALA A 371 -13.29 8.37 -2.47
C ALA A 371 -12.42 8.03 -3.70
N ALA A 372 -11.20 8.58 -3.77
CA ALA A 372 -10.22 8.26 -4.82
C ALA A 372 -9.53 6.89 -4.64
N SER A 373 -9.80 6.15 -3.55
CA SER A 373 -9.16 4.86 -3.26
C SER A 373 -9.69 3.68 -4.07
N GLY A 374 -10.86 3.82 -4.72
CA GLY A 374 -11.55 2.70 -5.38
C GLY A 374 -12.07 1.62 -4.41
N ASP A 375 -12.09 1.86 -3.10
CA ASP A 375 -12.71 0.95 -2.11
C ASP A 375 -13.97 1.60 -1.48
N PRO A 376 -15.18 1.34 -2.01
CA PRO A 376 -16.42 1.88 -1.47
C PRO A 376 -16.69 1.49 -0.01
N LEU A 377 -16.24 0.30 0.42
CA LEU A 377 -16.42 -0.16 1.80
C LEU A 377 -15.50 0.60 2.75
N LEU A 378 -14.30 0.98 2.31
CA LEU A 378 -13.40 1.87 3.06
C LEU A 378 -14.05 3.23 3.28
N VAL A 379 -14.59 3.80 2.19
CA VAL A 379 -15.29 5.09 2.20
C VAL A 379 -16.49 5.07 3.14
N GLU A 380 -17.32 4.02 3.09
CA GLU A 380 -18.46 3.85 3.99
C GLU A 380 -18.02 3.75 5.46
N GLU A 381 -16.99 2.94 5.75
CA GLU A 381 -16.47 2.76 7.11
C GLU A 381 -15.94 4.06 7.69
N VAL A 382 -15.14 4.80 6.92
CA VAL A 382 -14.60 6.10 7.33
C VAL A 382 -15.72 7.14 7.48
N HIS A 383 -16.69 7.18 6.56
CA HIS A 383 -17.84 8.08 6.68
C HIS A 383 -18.67 7.78 7.92
N ARG A 384 -18.90 6.51 8.26
CA ARG A 384 -19.69 6.12 9.43
C ARG A 384 -19.04 6.65 10.71
N LEU A 385 -17.72 6.49 10.83
CA LEU A 385 -16.99 6.96 12.01
C LEU A 385 -16.87 8.49 12.04
N LEU A 386 -16.59 9.13 10.90
CA LEU A 386 -16.33 10.57 10.82
C LEU A 386 -17.60 11.45 10.68
N ARG A 387 -18.77 10.88 10.39
CA ARG A 387 -20.06 11.61 10.40
C ARG A 387 -20.94 11.29 11.61
N GLY A 388 -20.59 10.26 12.39
CA GLY A 388 -21.32 9.89 13.62
C GLY A 388 -21.39 10.99 14.68
N GLY A 389 -20.44 11.94 14.65
CA GLY A 389 -20.42 13.12 15.51
C GLY A 389 -20.20 12.80 17.00
N TRP A 390 -19.65 13.76 17.75
CA TRP A 390 -19.62 13.65 19.21
C TRP A 390 -21.04 13.78 19.79
N PRO A 391 -21.47 12.95 20.76
CA PRO A 391 -20.73 11.91 21.48
C PRO A 391 -20.97 10.47 20.95
N HIS A 392 -21.48 10.30 19.73
CA HIS A 392 -22.05 9.04 19.24
C HIS A 392 -21.27 8.32 18.14
N GLY A 393 -20.14 8.88 17.69
CA GLY A 393 -19.16 8.20 16.82
C GLY A 393 -18.27 7.23 17.58
#